data_AF-A0A3D5UA47-F1
#
_entry.id   AF-A0A3D5UA47-F1
#
_cell.length_a   1.000
_cell.length_b   1.000
_cell.length_c   1.000
_cell.angle_alpha   90.00
_cell.angle_beta   90.00
_cell.angle_gamma   90.00
#
_symmetry.space_group_name_H-M   'P 1'
#
loop_
_entity.id
_entity.type
_entity.pdbx_description
1 polymer ?
#
loop_
_entity_poly.entity_id
_entity_poly.type
_entity_poly.pdbx_seq_one_letter_code
_entity_poly.pdbx_strand_id
1 'polypeptide(L)' 'IKEPGKAADILLKHVPELNSDQVKLSMDYLANEYQANAEYWGYQSTDVWFAFANWMNDEKLINGTIDVEKAFSNKYLMPR' A
#
# COMPACT_ATOMS: atom_id res chain seq x y z
N ILE A 1 6.32 -9.40 4.11
CA ILE A 1 7.75 -9.23 4.49
C ILE A 1 8.22 -10.45 5.30
N LYS A 2 9.50 -10.84 5.21
CA LYS A 2 9.98 -12.12 5.80
C LYS A 2 10.27 -12.07 7.30
N GLU A 3 10.64 -10.90 7.84
CA GLU A 3 11.01 -10.74 9.25
C GLU A 3 10.27 -9.55 9.88
N PRO A 4 8.96 -9.69 10.18
CA PRO A 4 8.15 -8.61 10.73
C PRO A 4 8.64 -8.10 12.09
N GLY A 5 9.09 -8.97 12.99
CA GLY A 5 9.65 -8.56 14.28
C GLY A 5 10.86 -7.63 14.15
N LYS A 6 11.83 -7.96 13.29
CA LYS A 6 12.99 -7.08 13.04
C LYS A 6 12.60 -5.76 12.38
N ALA A 7 11.60 -5.77 11.50
CA ALA A 7 11.07 -4.54 10.90
C ALA A 7 10.39 -3.64 11.95
N ALA A 8 9.63 -4.22 12.88
CA ALA A 8 9.04 -3.51 14.02
C ALA A 8 10.11 -2.89 14.92
N ASP A 9 11.18 -3.63 15.24
CA ASP A 9 12.29 -3.13 16.05
C ASP A 9 13.00 -1.94 15.39
N ILE A 10 13.19 -1.98 14.06
CA ILE A 10 13.75 -0.85 13.30
C ILE A 10 12.81 0.37 13.38
N LEU A 11 11.51 0.18 13.22
CA LEU A 11 10.54 1.28 13.32
C LEU A 11 10.57 1.90 14.73
N LEU A 12 10.53 1.09 15.78
CA LEU A 12 10.56 1.54 17.17
C LEU A 12 11.89 2.21 17.56
N LYS A 13 13.00 1.82 16.93
CA LYS A 13 14.28 2.51 17.10
C LYS A 13 14.23 3.95 16.59
N HIS A 14 13.51 4.20 15.49
CA HIS A 14 13.43 5.53 14.86
C HIS A 14 12.26 6.37 15.37
N VAL A 15 11.21 5.72 15.89
CA VAL A 15 9.99 6.36 16.40
C VAL A 15 9.64 5.75 17.78
N PRO A 16 10.47 6.01 18.81
CA PRO A 16 10.37 5.33 20.11
C PRO A 16 9.11 5.68 20.93
N GLU A 17 8.39 6.73 20.56
CA GLU A 17 7.13 7.14 21.17
C GLU A 17 5.93 6.24 20.81
N LEU A 18 6.08 5.39 19.78
CA LEU A 18 5.02 4.46 19.39
C LEU A 18 4.83 3.36 20.45
N ASN A 19 3.60 2.89 20.58
CA ASN A 19 3.31 1.74 21.42
C ASN A 19 3.94 0.47 20.81
N SER A 20 4.94 -0.10 21.49
CA SER A 20 5.69 -1.28 21.03
C SER A 20 4.79 -2.48 20.73
N ASP A 21 3.82 -2.77 21.60
CA ASP A 21 2.98 -3.95 21.45
C ASP A 21 2.05 -3.81 20.23
N GLN A 22 1.50 -2.62 20.03
CA GLN A 22 0.71 -2.30 18.84
C GLN A 22 1.54 -2.40 17.56
N VAL A 23 2.77 -1.87 17.56
CA VAL A 23 3.64 -1.92 16.37
C VAL A 23 3.99 -3.35 16.00
N LYS A 24 4.31 -4.21 16.97
CA LYS A 24 4.62 -5.63 16.73
C LYS A 24 3.42 -6.37 16.13
N LEU A 25 2.24 -6.24 16.75
CA LEU A 25 1.00 -6.84 16.24
C LEU A 25 0.66 -6.33 14.83
N SER A 26 0.82 -5.02 14.59
CA SER A 26 0.57 -4.43 13.28
C SER A 26 1.53 -4.97 12.22
N MET A 27 2.82 -5.09 12.55
CA MET A 27 3.82 -5.56 11.60
C MET A 27 3.65 -7.04 11.27
N ASP A 28 3.23 -7.86 12.24
CA ASP A 28 2.88 -9.27 12.02
C ASP A 28 1.69 -9.41 11.07
N TYR A 29 0.65 -8.59 11.23
CA TYR A 29 -0.49 -8.55 10.32
C TYR A 29 -0.07 -8.11 8.90
N LEU A 30 0.61 -6.96 8.80
CA LEU A 30 1.03 -6.38 7.53
C LEU A 30 2.03 -7.26 6.78
N ALA A 31 2.70 -8.21 7.45
CA ALA A 31 3.61 -9.16 6.84
C ALA A 31 3.01 -9.86 5.62
N ASN A 32 1.71 -10.17 5.68
CA ASN A 32 0.97 -10.82 4.60
C ASN A 32 0.31 -9.82 3.64
N GLU A 33 0.02 -8.60 4.10
CA GLU A 33 -0.73 -7.59 3.33
C GLU A 33 0.14 -6.75 2.39
N TYR A 34 1.44 -6.58 2.66
CA TYR A 34 2.30 -5.70 1.84
C TYR A 34 2.37 -6.05 0.35
N GLN A 35 2.38 -7.35 0.03
CA GLN A 35 2.27 -7.84 -1.35
C GLN A 35 0.94 -8.56 -1.56
N ALA A 36 0.44 -9.26 -0.53
CA ALA A 36 -0.78 -10.06 -0.60
C ALA A 36 -0.80 -10.93 -1.88
N ASN A 37 -1.82 -10.75 -2.72
CA ASN A 37 -2.02 -11.47 -3.97
C ASN A 37 -1.47 -10.74 -5.21
N ALA A 38 -0.76 -9.62 -5.03
CA ALA A 38 -0.13 -8.91 -6.13
C ALA A 38 1.05 -9.69 -6.70
N GLU A 39 1.29 -9.54 -8.01
CA GLU A 39 2.38 -10.24 -8.73
C GLU A 39 3.75 -9.97 -8.09
N TYR A 40 3.96 -8.74 -7.64
CA TYR A 40 5.16 -8.30 -6.92
C TYR A 40 4.84 -7.12 -6.01
N TRP A 41 5.69 -6.90 -5.01
CA TRP A 41 5.55 -5.78 -4.09
C TRP A 41 5.52 -4.43 -4.82
N GLY A 42 4.55 -3.59 -4.46
CA GLY A 42 4.37 -2.25 -5.01
C GLY A 42 3.61 -2.20 -6.34
N TYR A 43 3.24 -3.35 -6.94
CA TYR A 43 2.44 -3.38 -8.15
C TYR A 43 1.11 -2.65 -7.96
N GLN A 44 0.78 -1.76 -8.89
CA GLN A 44 -0.51 -1.09 -8.94
C GLN A 44 -1.33 -1.61 -10.12
N SER A 45 -2.57 -2.01 -9.85
CA SER A 45 -3.51 -2.48 -10.87
C SER A 45 -4.34 -1.34 -11.44
N THR A 46 -4.42 -1.25 -12.77
CA THR A 46 -5.28 -0.33 -13.50
C THR A 46 -6.74 -0.44 -13.06
N ASP A 47 -7.24 -1.65 -12.82
CA ASP A 47 -8.65 -1.88 -12.43
C ASP A 47 -9.00 -1.25 -11.08
N VAL A 48 -8.06 -1.25 -10.12
CA VAL A 48 -8.25 -0.62 -8.81
C VAL A 48 -8.40 0.90 -8.96
N TRP A 49 -7.55 1.50 -9.78
CA TRP A 49 -7.62 2.93 -10.07
C TRP A 49 -8.89 3.32 -10.82
N PHE A 50 -9.31 2.53 -11.81
CA PHE A 50 -10.59 2.75 -12.51
C PHE A 50 -11.78 2.63 -11.57
N ALA A 51 -11.85 1.59 -10.75
CA ALA A 51 -12.95 1.39 -9.81
C ALA A 51 -13.07 2.58 -8.84
N PHE A 52 -11.94 3.04 -8.30
CA PHE A 52 -11.92 4.18 -7.38
C PHE A 52 -12.29 5.51 -8.05
N ALA A 53 -11.76 5.78 -9.25
CA ALA A 53 -12.09 6.98 -10.01
C ALA A 53 -13.58 7.04 -10.40
N ASN A 54 -14.14 5.91 -10.84
CA ASN A 54 -15.56 5.81 -11.17
C ASN A 54 -16.42 6.05 -9.93
N TRP A 55 -16.10 5.40 -8.80
CA TRP A 55 -16.81 5.64 -7.55
C TRP A 55 -16.80 7.11 -7.13
N MET A 56 -15.66 7.79 -7.20
CA MET A 56 -15.59 9.23 -6.87
C MET A 56 -16.43 10.09 -7.81
N ASN A 57 -16.51 9.74 -9.09
CA ASN A 57 -17.36 10.44 -10.05
C ASN A 57 -18.86 10.19 -9.77
N ASP A 58 -19.24 8.94 -9.49
CA ASP A 58 -20.62 8.54 -9.21
C ASP A 58 -21.15 9.23 -7.93
N GLU A 59 -20.30 9.33 -6.91
CA GLU A 59 -20.58 10.06 -5.66
C GLU A 59 -20.44 11.58 -5.80
N LYS A 60 -20.11 12.09 -7.01
CA LYS A 60 -19.93 13.52 -7.31
C LYS A 60 -18.89 14.21 -6.42
N LEU A 61 -17.85 13.47 -6.03
CA LEU A 61 -16.74 13.97 -5.23
C LEU A 61 -15.70 14.70 -6.08
N ILE A 62 -15.70 14.48 -7.40
CA ILE A 62 -14.79 15.10 -8.36
C ILE A 62 -15.55 15.69 -9.55
N ASN A 63 -14.98 16.74 -10.14
CA ASN A 63 -15.50 17.31 -11.38
C ASN A 63 -14.81 16.67 -12.58
N GLY A 64 -15.47 15.68 -13.18
CA GLY A 64 -15.01 15.01 -14.39
C GLY A 64 -14.25 13.71 -14.12
N THR A 65 -13.74 13.10 -15.20
CA THR A 65 -13.11 11.79 -15.17
C THR A 65 -11.59 11.89 -14.94
N ILE A 66 -11.02 10.87 -14.29
CA ILE A 66 -9.57 10.74 -14.10
C ILE A 66 -8.99 9.91 -15.24
N ASP A 67 -7.90 10.40 -15.84
CA ASP A 67 -7.09 9.63 -16.77
C ASP A 67 -6.19 8.66 -15.99
N VAL A 68 -6.69 7.45 -15.76
CA VAL A 68 -6.05 6.43 -14.91
C VAL A 68 -4.64 6.07 -15.38
N GLU A 69 -4.40 6.02 -16.68
CA GLU A 69 -3.09 5.67 -17.26
C GLU A 69 -2.01 6.72 -16.95
N LYS A 70 -2.41 7.94 -16.59
CA LYS A 70 -1.50 9.00 -16.14
C LYS A 70 -1.42 9.12 -14.63
N ALA A 71 -2.30 8.44 -13.89
CA ALA A 71 -2.38 8.53 -12.43
C ALA A 71 -1.28 7.72 -11.73
N PHE A 72 -0.77 6.67 -12.36
CA PHE A 72 0.28 5.84 -11.80
C PHE A 72 1.20 5.27 -12.87
N SER A 73 2.34 4.70 -12.45
CA SER A 73 3.21 3.94 -13.33
C SER A 73 3.98 2.88 -12.55
N ASN A 74 4.02 1.67 -13.09
CA ASN A 74 4.83 0.56 -12.58
C ASN A 74 6.27 0.56 -13.16
N LYS A 75 6.63 1.54 -14.00
CA LYS A 75 7.91 1.58 -14.76
C LYS A 75 9.16 1.48 -13.87
N TYR A 76 9.07 1.95 -12.64
CA TYR A 76 10.20 2.02 -11.71
C TYR A 76 10.26 0.86 -10.73
N LEU A 77 9.30 -0.07 -10.81
CA LEU A 77 9.28 -1.26 -9.98
C LEU A 77 10.23 -2.30 -10.58
N MET A 78 11.12 -2.82 -9.74
CA MET A 78 12.02 -3.91 -10.10
C MET A 78 11.49 -5.18 -9.43
N PRO A 79 10.66 -5.99 -10.12
CA PRO A 79 10.22 -7.27 -9.59
C PRO A 79 11.44 -8.15 -9.32
N ARG A 80 11.46 -8.78 -8.16
CA ARG A 80 12.55 -9.66 -7.70
C ARG A 80 12.09 -11.10 -7.64
#